data_AF-A0A3N2RD94-F1
#
_entry.id   AF-A0A3N2RD94-F1
#
_cell.length_a   1.000
_cell.length_b   1.000
_cell.length_c   1.000
_cell.angle_alpha   90.00
_cell.angle_beta   90.00
_cell.angle_gamma   90.00
#
_symmetry.space_group_name_H-M   'P 1'
#
loop_
_entity.id
_entity.type
_entity.pdbx_description
1 polymer ?
#
loop_
_entity_poly.entity_id
_entity_poly.type
_entity_poly.pdbx_seq_one_letter_code
_entity_poly.pdbx_strand_id
1 'polypeptide(L)'
;MALALMSLTSPAWAACLGAGVPKANNLYLMFANTATPYLEFGQLPNSPTSPAQPFSLSGIPSYGGTAAALQTAVQSVVEMDFCEFNVRVHATNAFPPTTLPRRNIVAVTTQNAIADGLLSKPQRLDTGDLYQVDYSYVYGGTFQSWLGGSGGALNGINSTVTRWANALGGSAALAAANNYGVSNSTAVRPGEDSASRHIMSTGGAVTPEDRVGYRRHFSDTSFSVLASNVGLSFKTMWNWDLVNPNAQTAHALEMTVLYPSATPPVIGWYYGQSPAECHSPWKTPTVTGPTGPAQAFHDGIYYPYTVRWDTPNPYWGNGPCTGATGAPGQAIGGAYYHIGATFTDIDPNTTVINALVVKDIRLYGATNNLLSLKPRLHGLDAGTFDPFGSFRLSVFNLAETATLLRNVELRELPRVVGLNEMVVGGRIADANGEEFQPWNSRTLVREAKFDVGQSLAIPVAKVGQQRHVSEVITAEDCQRQRAGDAIGDPVPVPCTPRVNVDLFPSTTLYLTADTVEPNATFWDAKQRKYVTGPLSTRTYYQVTGRRLDQNKNGIDDFIDAHAPAAQAK
;
A
#
# COMPACT_ATOMS: atom_id res chain seq x y z
N MET A 1 -10.87 -12.95 28.15
CA MET A 1 -10.44 -12.09 27.04
C MET A 1 -9.85 -12.97 25.97
N ALA A 2 -10.62 -13.26 24.92
CA ALA A 2 -10.21 -14.12 23.83
C ALA A 2 -9.33 -13.32 22.86
N LEU A 3 -8.03 -13.67 22.82
CA LEU A 3 -7.09 -13.18 21.83
C LEU A 3 -7.49 -13.83 20.49
N ALA A 4 -7.90 -13.01 19.53
CA ALA A 4 -8.26 -13.48 18.19
C ALA A 4 -7.05 -14.17 17.55
N LEU A 5 -7.13 -15.49 17.40
CA LEU A 5 -6.33 -16.20 16.41
C LEU A 5 -6.73 -15.64 15.05
N MET A 6 -5.92 -14.74 14.51
CA MET A 6 -5.93 -14.45 13.09
C MET A 6 -5.40 -15.70 12.38
N SER A 7 -6.31 -16.58 11.99
CA SER A 7 -6.04 -17.55 10.93
C SER A 7 -5.52 -16.77 9.71
N LEU A 8 -4.62 -17.38 8.95
CA LEU A 8 -4.10 -16.91 7.65
C LEU A 8 -5.19 -16.76 6.56
N THR A 9 -6.45 -16.59 6.95
CA THR A 9 -7.62 -16.36 6.11
C THR A 9 -8.24 -14.99 6.37
N SER A 10 -7.46 -14.04 6.91
CA SER A 10 -7.93 -12.66 7.08
C SER A 10 -8.22 -12.01 5.71
N PRO A 11 -9.14 -11.04 5.64
CA PRO A 11 -9.41 -10.25 4.43
C PRO A 11 -8.16 -9.55 3.85
N ALA A 12 -7.06 -9.46 4.60
CA ALA A 12 -5.79 -8.91 4.17
C ALA A 12 -5.14 -9.73 3.03
N TRP A 13 -5.35 -11.06 2.97
CA TRP A 13 -4.89 -11.90 1.86
C TRP A 13 -5.62 -11.60 0.55
N ALA A 14 -6.93 -11.31 0.59
CA ALA A 14 -7.67 -10.90 -0.61
C ALA A 14 -7.30 -9.47 -1.05
N ALA A 15 -6.95 -8.60 -0.11
CA ALA A 15 -6.51 -7.23 -0.37
C ALA A 15 -5.10 -7.16 -0.99
N CYS A 16 -4.16 -8.03 -0.62
CA CYS A 16 -2.81 -8.01 -1.19
C CYS A 16 -2.70 -8.68 -2.59
N LEU A 17 -3.75 -9.37 -3.05
CA LEU A 17 -3.81 -10.02 -4.38
C LEU A 17 -4.21 -9.02 -5.47
N GLY A 18 -3.36 -8.03 -5.74
CA GLY A 18 -3.27 -7.42 -7.07
C GLY A 18 -2.63 -8.41 -8.06
N ALA A 19 -3.18 -9.62 -8.17
CA ALA A 19 -2.66 -10.67 -9.02
C ALA A 19 -2.65 -10.18 -10.48
N GLY A 20 -1.48 -9.77 -10.98
CA GLY A 20 -1.31 -9.30 -12.35
C GLY A 20 -0.88 -7.84 -12.51
N VAL A 21 -0.77 -7.06 -11.42
CA VAL A 21 -0.22 -5.69 -11.51
C VAL A 21 1.29 -5.77 -11.73
N PRO A 22 1.84 -5.23 -12.85
CA PRO A 22 3.28 -5.18 -13.05
C PRO A 22 3.94 -4.34 -11.95
N LYS A 23 4.98 -4.88 -11.31
CA LYS A 23 5.79 -4.15 -10.33
C LYS A 23 7.24 -4.08 -10.80
N ALA A 24 7.88 -2.94 -10.57
CA ALA A 24 9.21 -2.63 -11.08
C ALA A 24 10.34 -3.31 -10.28
N ASN A 25 10.15 -3.52 -8.98
CA ASN A 25 11.14 -4.15 -8.11
C ASN A 25 10.78 -5.60 -7.84
N ASN A 26 11.78 -6.49 -7.81
CA ASN A 26 11.59 -7.91 -7.57
C ASN A 26 12.38 -8.36 -6.33
N LEU A 27 11.68 -8.96 -5.36
CA LEU A 27 12.26 -9.56 -4.16
C LEU A 27 12.19 -11.08 -4.28
N TYR A 28 13.33 -11.75 -4.33
CA TYR A 28 13.43 -13.19 -4.43
C TYR A 28 13.82 -13.80 -3.09
N LEU A 29 12.97 -14.69 -2.58
CA LEU A 29 13.28 -15.56 -1.46
C LEU A 29 13.88 -16.85 -2.02
N MET A 30 15.19 -17.03 -1.87
CA MET A 30 15.91 -18.18 -2.36
C MET A 30 16.01 -19.25 -1.27
N PHE A 31 15.27 -20.34 -1.44
CA PHE A 31 15.33 -21.55 -0.62
C PHE A 31 16.14 -22.62 -1.38
N ALA A 32 17.47 -22.53 -1.30
CA ALA A 32 18.34 -23.40 -2.09
C ALA A 32 18.13 -24.89 -1.77
N ASN A 33 18.16 -25.75 -2.78
CA ASN A 33 18.09 -27.21 -2.60
C ASN A 33 19.45 -27.83 -2.27
N THR A 34 20.52 -27.19 -2.75
CA THR A 34 21.91 -27.59 -2.57
C THR A 34 22.75 -26.37 -2.23
N ALA A 35 23.92 -26.55 -1.61
CA ALA A 35 24.85 -25.46 -1.35
C ALA A 35 25.15 -24.74 -2.67
N THR A 36 24.77 -23.47 -2.77
CA THR A 36 24.80 -22.70 -4.01
C THR A 36 25.81 -21.55 -3.84
N PRO A 37 26.82 -21.42 -4.71
CA PRO A 37 27.78 -20.31 -4.64
C PRO A 37 27.04 -18.98 -4.54
N TYR A 38 27.32 -18.19 -3.51
CA TYR A 38 26.63 -16.94 -3.24
C TYR A 38 27.62 -15.80 -3.07
N LEU A 39 27.14 -14.56 -3.05
CA LEU A 39 28.03 -13.43 -2.77
C LEU A 39 28.45 -13.46 -1.30
N GLU A 40 29.74 -13.32 -1.03
CA GLU A 40 30.23 -13.08 0.32
C GLU A 40 30.16 -11.57 0.61
N PHE A 41 29.49 -11.17 1.68
CA PHE A 41 29.34 -9.76 2.06
C PHE A 41 29.24 -9.56 3.56
N GLY A 42 29.59 -8.34 3.99
CA GLY A 42 29.65 -7.90 5.40
C GLY A 42 30.90 -8.37 6.14
N GLN A 43 31.28 -7.64 7.20
CA GLN A 43 32.63 -7.71 7.79
C GLN A 43 32.81 -8.74 8.94
N LEU A 44 31.80 -9.53 9.26
CA LEU A 44 31.85 -10.48 10.38
C LEU A 44 32.33 -11.87 9.92
N PRO A 45 33.48 -12.36 10.40
CA PRO A 45 34.16 -13.53 9.84
C PRO A 45 33.51 -14.88 10.16
N ASN A 46 32.69 -15.00 11.21
CA ASN A 46 32.06 -16.29 11.58
C ASN A 46 30.64 -16.45 11.02
N SER A 47 30.20 -15.49 10.19
CA SER A 47 28.87 -15.48 9.55
C SER A 47 29.03 -15.38 8.05
N PRO A 48 29.53 -16.45 7.39
CA PRO A 48 29.69 -16.46 5.95
C PRO A 48 28.33 -16.45 5.26
N THR A 49 28.22 -15.71 4.17
CA THR A 49 27.03 -15.70 3.31
C THR A 49 27.19 -16.57 2.08
N SER A 50 28.40 -17.11 1.85
CA SER A 50 28.69 -18.03 0.76
C SER A 50 29.26 -19.37 1.26
N PRO A 51 28.80 -20.51 0.71
CA PRO A 51 27.66 -20.64 -0.20
C PRO A 51 26.32 -20.42 0.53
N ALA A 52 25.27 -20.09 -0.22
CA ALA A 52 23.91 -20.17 0.30
C ALA A 52 23.57 -21.64 0.60
N GLN A 53 23.45 -21.94 1.90
CA GLN A 53 23.22 -23.30 2.37
C GLN A 53 21.81 -23.78 2.02
N PRO A 54 21.62 -25.10 1.82
CA PRO A 54 20.31 -25.65 1.56
C PRO A 54 19.30 -25.29 2.65
N PHE A 55 18.06 -25.05 2.27
CA PHE A 55 16.96 -24.96 3.22
C PHE A 55 16.55 -26.38 3.66
N SER A 56 17.10 -26.85 4.79
CA SER A 56 16.89 -28.21 5.28
C SER A 56 16.31 -28.22 6.69
N LEU A 57 15.21 -28.97 6.89
CA LEU A 57 14.60 -29.11 8.22
C LEU A 57 15.52 -29.74 9.27
N SER A 58 16.57 -30.45 8.84
CA SER A 58 17.60 -30.96 9.76
C SER A 58 18.33 -29.86 10.52
N GLY A 59 18.38 -28.62 9.99
CA GLY A 59 18.94 -27.46 10.68
C GLY A 59 17.99 -26.77 11.65
N ILE A 60 16.70 -27.14 11.63
CA ILE A 60 15.64 -26.58 12.50
C ILE A 60 14.75 -27.71 13.09
N PRO A 61 15.33 -28.72 13.76
CA PRO A 61 14.62 -29.94 14.19
C PRO A 61 13.43 -29.73 15.13
N SER A 62 13.26 -28.56 15.74
CA SER A 62 12.07 -28.30 16.55
C SER A 62 10.81 -28.09 15.71
N TYR A 63 10.92 -27.72 14.43
CA TYR A 63 9.79 -27.62 13.51
C TYR A 63 9.36 -29.02 13.01
N GLY A 64 8.13 -29.41 13.33
CA GLY A 64 7.59 -30.72 12.96
C GLY A 64 6.83 -30.79 11.62
N GLY A 65 6.73 -29.68 10.88
CA GLY A 65 5.99 -29.61 9.61
C GLY A 65 6.84 -29.95 8.38
N THR A 66 6.34 -29.61 7.18
CA THR A 66 7.08 -29.84 5.92
C THR A 66 7.82 -28.58 5.46
N ALA A 67 8.92 -28.76 4.72
CA ALA A 67 9.70 -27.66 4.16
C ALA A 67 8.86 -26.80 3.22
N ALA A 68 8.07 -27.43 2.34
CA ALA A 68 7.19 -26.73 1.41
C ALA A 68 6.16 -25.84 2.14
N ALA A 69 5.49 -26.36 3.18
CA ALA A 69 4.53 -25.57 3.96
C ALA A 69 5.19 -24.35 4.62
N LEU A 70 6.41 -24.53 5.14
CA LEU A 70 7.15 -23.42 5.74
C LEU A 70 7.61 -22.40 4.70
N GLN A 71 8.12 -22.83 3.55
CA GLN A 71 8.54 -21.94 2.47
C GLN A 71 7.37 -21.08 1.96
N THR A 72 6.20 -21.68 1.73
CA THR A 72 4.98 -20.95 1.34
C THR A 72 4.55 -19.96 2.43
N ALA A 73 4.59 -20.35 3.70
CA ALA A 73 4.22 -19.45 4.79
C ALA A 73 5.22 -18.29 4.96
N VAL A 74 6.52 -18.53 4.79
CA VAL A 74 7.56 -17.49 4.78
C VAL A 74 7.35 -16.51 3.62
N GLN A 75 7.08 -17.04 2.42
CA GLN A 75 6.76 -16.20 1.26
C GLN A 75 5.54 -15.32 1.54
N SER A 76 4.47 -15.88 2.11
CA SER A 76 3.27 -15.11 2.45
C SER A 76 3.54 -13.97 3.43
N VAL A 77 4.35 -14.20 4.48
CA VAL A 77 4.71 -13.13 5.43
C VAL A 77 5.38 -11.97 4.70
N VAL A 78 6.39 -12.27 3.87
CA VAL A 78 7.12 -11.23 3.12
C VAL A 78 6.23 -10.58 2.06
N GLU A 79 5.36 -11.33 1.39
CA GLU A 79 4.37 -10.78 0.45
C GLU A 79 3.47 -9.76 1.12
N MET A 80 2.93 -10.08 2.30
CA MET A 80 2.08 -9.17 3.07
C MET A 80 2.83 -7.91 3.51
N ASP A 81 4.10 -8.03 3.91
CA ASP A 81 4.91 -6.88 4.33
C ASP A 81 5.21 -5.92 3.16
N PHE A 82 5.31 -6.45 1.93
CA PHE A 82 5.64 -5.68 0.73
C PHE A 82 4.46 -5.38 -0.20
N CYS A 83 3.23 -5.77 0.14
CA CYS A 83 2.13 -5.83 -0.84
C CYS A 83 1.68 -4.43 -1.33
N GLU A 84 1.73 -3.44 -0.45
CA GLU A 84 1.41 -2.03 -0.74
C GLU A 84 2.53 -1.30 -1.49
N PHE A 85 3.72 -1.88 -1.55
CA PHE A 85 4.87 -1.33 -2.25
C PHE A 85 4.96 -1.83 -3.68
N ASN A 86 5.69 -1.12 -4.53
CA ASN A 86 6.02 -1.52 -5.90
C ASN A 86 7.12 -2.61 -5.92
N VAL A 87 6.96 -3.64 -5.08
CA VAL A 87 7.81 -4.83 -4.95
C VAL A 87 6.97 -6.08 -5.20
N ARG A 88 7.43 -6.95 -6.11
CA ARG A 88 6.87 -8.29 -6.33
C ARG A 88 7.76 -9.32 -5.66
N VAL A 89 7.17 -10.12 -4.78
CA VAL A 89 7.87 -11.19 -4.08
C VAL A 89 7.75 -12.48 -4.87
N HIS A 90 8.84 -13.24 -4.93
CA HIS A 90 8.92 -14.54 -5.59
C HIS A 90 9.64 -15.53 -4.70
N ALA A 91 9.18 -16.78 -4.65
CA ALA A 91 9.98 -17.88 -4.13
C ALA A 91 10.75 -18.57 -5.27
N THR A 92 12.00 -18.92 -5.01
CA THR A 92 12.87 -19.65 -5.95
C THR A 92 13.79 -20.60 -5.20
N ASN A 93 14.28 -21.63 -5.88
CA ASN A 93 15.28 -22.57 -5.35
C ASN A 93 16.68 -22.37 -5.97
N ALA A 94 16.81 -21.42 -6.90
CA ALA A 94 18.03 -21.07 -7.60
C ALA A 94 18.09 -19.55 -7.84
N PHE A 95 19.21 -19.05 -8.37
CA PHE A 95 19.30 -17.64 -8.72
C PHE A 95 18.24 -17.25 -9.75
N PRO A 96 17.57 -16.10 -9.55
CA PRO A 96 16.58 -15.62 -10.48
C PRO A 96 17.22 -15.19 -11.81
N PRO A 97 16.46 -15.24 -12.91
CA PRO A 97 16.94 -14.77 -14.20
C PRO A 97 17.33 -13.29 -14.16
N THR A 98 18.29 -12.90 -15.00
CA THR A 98 18.76 -11.51 -15.14
C THR A 98 17.84 -10.63 -15.98
N THR A 99 16.71 -11.17 -16.44
CA THR A 99 15.78 -10.51 -17.37
C THR A 99 14.85 -9.49 -16.71
N LEU A 100 14.74 -9.48 -15.38
CA LEU A 100 13.90 -8.52 -14.64
C LEU A 100 14.77 -7.43 -13.99
N PRO A 101 14.42 -6.15 -14.15
CA PRO A 101 15.16 -5.04 -13.56
C PRO A 101 15.02 -5.04 -12.02
N ARG A 102 16.02 -4.45 -11.33
CA ARG A 102 16.17 -4.28 -9.87
C ARG A 102 15.72 -5.48 -9.03
N ARG A 103 16.69 -6.28 -8.59
CA ARG A 103 16.47 -7.55 -7.88
C ARG A 103 17.07 -7.49 -6.48
N ASN A 104 16.29 -7.83 -5.47
CA ASN A 104 16.79 -8.08 -4.13
C ASN A 104 16.67 -9.58 -3.88
N ILE A 105 17.75 -10.26 -3.55
CA ILE A 105 17.80 -11.71 -3.39
C ILE A 105 18.12 -12.00 -1.93
N VAL A 106 17.19 -12.64 -1.22
CA VAL A 106 17.36 -13.08 0.15
C VAL A 106 17.56 -14.59 0.16
N ALA A 107 18.77 -15.06 0.47
CA ALA A 107 19.01 -16.47 0.78
C ALA A 107 18.41 -16.80 2.15
N VAL A 108 17.33 -17.58 2.16
CA VAL A 108 16.70 -18.07 3.40
C VAL A 108 17.22 -19.46 3.67
N THR A 109 18.00 -19.61 4.73
CA THR A 109 18.71 -20.86 5.03
C THR A 109 18.37 -21.37 6.42
N THR A 110 18.79 -22.60 6.72
CA THR A 110 18.73 -23.19 8.06
C THR A 110 20.11 -23.26 8.72
N GLN A 111 21.06 -22.43 8.25
CA GLN A 111 22.40 -22.30 8.83
C GLN A 111 22.34 -21.51 10.14
N ASN A 112 23.31 -21.77 11.01
CA ASN A 112 23.47 -21.09 12.29
C ASN A 112 24.58 -20.04 12.23
N ALA A 113 24.32 -18.86 12.78
CA ALA A 113 25.28 -17.77 12.97
C ALA A 113 25.26 -17.24 14.42
N ILE A 114 24.81 -18.05 15.38
CA ILE A 114 24.65 -17.65 16.79
C ILE A 114 25.93 -17.11 17.44
N ALA A 115 27.12 -17.51 16.97
CA ALA A 115 28.40 -17.01 17.48
C ALA A 115 28.57 -15.49 17.27
N ASP A 116 28.08 -14.97 16.15
CA ASP A 116 28.02 -13.52 15.88
C ASP A 116 26.61 -12.95 16.17
N GLY A 117 25.71 -13.82 16.63
CA GLY A 117 24.31 -13.54 16.90
C GLY A 117 23.39 -13.38 15.67
N LEU A 118 23.87 -13.35 14.45
CA LEU A 118 23.03 -12.84 13.37
C LEU A 118 21.77 -13.69 13.09
N LEU A 119 20.62 -13.02 13.05
CA LEU A 119 19.36 -13.57 12.51
C LEU A 119 19.28 -13.37 10.99
N SER A 120 19.81 -12.24 10.53
CA SER A 120 19.91 -11.89 9.11
C SER A 120 21.06 -10.94 8.85
N LYS A 121 21.54 -10.91 7.61
CA LYS A 121 22.64 -10.05 7.15
C LYS A 121 22.28 -9.47 5.79
N PRO A 122 21.94 -8.17 5.69
CA PRO A 122 21.78 -7.49 4.41
C PRO A 122 23.14 -7.04 3.86
N GLN A 123 23.29 -6.99 2.53
CA GLN A 123 24.48 -6.46 1.88
C GLN A 123 24.58 -4.93 2.01
N ARG A 124 23.44 -4.22 1.98
CA ARG A 124 23.33 -2.75 2.11
C ARG A 124 23.99 -1.97 0.96
N LEU A 125 23.87 -2.48 -0.25
CA LEU A 125 23.91 -1.65 -1.45
C LEU A 125 22.59 -0.87 -1.51
N ASP A 126 22.64 0.39 -1.91
CA ASP A 126 21.61 1.38 -1.59
C ASP A 126 20.56 1.52 -2.70
N THR A 127 19.47 2.24 -2.41
CA THR A 127 18.59 2.77 -3.47
C THR A 127 19.20 4.04 -4.05
N GLY A 128 19.74 3.94 -5.26
CA GLY A 128 20.36 5.07 -5.96
C GLY A 128 21.64 4.66 -6.67
N ASP A 129 22.28 3.57 -6.25
CA ASP A 129 23.43 3.03 -6.93
C ASP A 129 23.09 2.37 -8.29
N LEU A 130 24.13 2.20 -9.09
CA LEU A 130 24.06 1.57 -10.41
C LEU A 130 23.83 0.05 -10.34
N TYR A 131 23.82 -0.55 -9.14
CA TYR A 131 23.75 -2.00 -8.99
C TYR A 131 22.30 -2.47 -9.08
N GLN A 132 22.04 -3.29 -10.09
CA GLN A 132 20.71 -3.85 -10.35
C GLN A 132 20.35 -5.02 -9.42
N VAL A 133 21.25 -5.39 -8.48
CA VAL A 133 21.09 -6.57 -7.63
C VAL A 133 21.67 -6.37 -6.24
N ASP A 134 20.83 -6.59 -5.23
CA ASP A 134 21.23 -6.65 -3.82
C ASP A 134 21.07 -8.06 -3.26
N TYR A 135 21.93 -8.41 -2.30
CA TYR A 135 21.91 -9.71 -1.63
C TYR A 135 21.63 -9.58 -0.13
N SER A 136 21.02 -10.59 0.44
CA SER A 136 20.69 -10.69 1.86
C SER A 136 20.71 -12.16 2.29
N TYR A 137 20.95 -12.40 3.57
CA TYR A 137 21.04 -13.74 4.14
C TYR A 137 20.22 -13.87 5.42
N VAL A 138 19.50 -14.98 5.60
CA VAL A 138 18.78 -15.30 6.84
C VAL A 138 19.30 -16.62 7.41
N TYR A 139 19.61 -16.61 8.70
CA TYR A 139 20.20 -17.74 9.44
C TYR A 139 19.15 -18.45 10.29
N GLY A 140 18.36 -19.34 9.67
CA GLY A 140 17.28 -20.05 10.36
C GLY A 140 17.75 -20.96 11.52
N GLY A 141 18.98 -21.48 11.44
CA GLY A 141 19.59 -22.28 12.50
C GLY A 141 19.91 -21.46 13.76
N THR A 142 20.06 -20.13 13.64
CA THR A 142 20.19 -19.23 14.80
C THR A 142 18.90 -19.23 15.62
N PHE A 143 17.73 -19.17 14.97
CA PHE A 143 16.43 -19.30 15.66
C PHE A 143 16.26 -20.66 16.33
N GLN A 144 16.67 -21.74 15.70
CA GLN A 144 16.65 -23.06 16.33
C GLN A 144 17.52 -23.11 17.59
N SER A 145 18.73 -22.58 17.51
CA SER A 145 19.69 -22.61 18.63
C SER A 145 19.21 -21.74 19.80
N TRP A 146 18.59 -20.60 19.48
CA TRP A 146 18.14 -19.62 20.46
C TRP A 146 16.76 -19.94 21.04
N LEU A 147 15.80 -20.33 20.21
CA LEU A 147 14.37 -20.43 20.55
C LEU A 147 13.79 -21.85 20.43
N GLY A 148 14.53 -22.78 19.83
CA GLY A 148 14.08 -24.14 19.57
C GLY A 148 14.36 -25.15 20.68
N GLY A 149 15.00 -24.72 21.78
CA GLY A 149 15.24 -25.52 22.99
C GLY A 149 13.99 -25.69 23.88
N SER A 150 14.06 -26.55 24.89
CA SER A 150 12.93 -26.83 25.80
C SER A 150 12.38 -25.54 26.44
N GLY A 151 11.07 -25.32 26.32
CA GLY A 151 10.40 -24.11 26.81
C GLY A 151 10.59 -22.87 25.95
N GLY A 152 11.31 -22.97 24.83
CA GLY A 152 11.54 -21.87 23.90
C GLY A 152 10.34 -21.53 23.03
N ALA A 153 10.37 -20.32 22.46
CA ALA A 153 9.29 -19.74 21.66
C ALA A 153 9.06 -20.46 20.30
N LEU A 154 9.96 -21.37 19.91
CA LEU A 154 9.85 -22.22 18.71
C LEU A 154 9.95 -23.71 19.04
N ASN A 155 9.57 -24.14 20.25
CA ASN A 155 9.66 -25.53 20.69
C ASN A 155 8.30 -26.13 21.09
N GLY A 156 8.16 -27.45 20.95
CA GLY A 156 6.96 -28.18 21.36
C GLY A 156 5.69 -27.63 20.70
N ILE A 157 4.67 -27.34 21.50
CA ILE A 157 3.38 -26.79 21.01
C ILE A 157 3.52 -25.40 20.38
N ASN A 158 4.59 -24.66 20.70
CA ASN A 158 4.88 -23.35 20.11
C ASN A 158 5.60 -23.45 18.76
N SER A 159 6.09 -24.63 18.35
CA SER A 159 6.80 -24.83 17.08
C SER A 159 5.85 -24.99 15.89
N THR A 160 5.04 -23.96 15.64
CA THR A 160 4.04 -23.95 14.55
C THR A 160 4.61 -23.36 13.27
N VAL A 161 4.00 -23.69 12.13
CA VAL A 161 4.37 -23.10 10.83
C VAL A 161 4.30 -21.58 10.84
N THR A 162 3.28 -21.00 11.49
CA THR A 162 3.12 -19.55 11.59
C THR A 162 4.24 -18.90 12.39
N ARG A 163 4.63 -19.47 13.54
CA ARG A 163 5.68 -18.90 14.39
C ARG A 163 7.06 -18.97 13.71
N TRP A 164 7.33 -20.08 13.01
CA TRP A 164 8.54 -20.19 12.18
C TRP A 164 8.52 -19.25 10.97
N ALA A 165 7.36 -19.08 10.32
CA ALA A 165 7.20 -18.16 9.22
C ALA A 165 7.38 -16.70 9.66
N ASN A 166 6.88 -16.31 10.82
CA ASN A 166 7.09 -14.97 11.40
C ASN A 166 8.58 -14.71 11.65
N ALA A 167 9.31 -15.70 12.20
CA ALA A 167 10.76 -15.59 12.43
C ALA A 167 11.53 -15.41 11.11
N LEU A 168 11.39 -16.36 10.19
CA LEU A 168 12.19 -16.39 8.96
C LEU A 168 11.74 -15.30 7.97
N GLY A 169 10.42 -15.13 7.80
CA GLY A 169 9.82 -14.12 6.94
C GLY A 169 10.05 -12.71 7.45
N GLY A 170 9.85 -12.45 8.75
CA GLY A 170 10.13 -11.14 9.35
C GLY A 170 11.61 -10.75 9.26
N SER A 171 12.53 -11.71 9.41
CA SER A 171 13.97 -11.48 9.18
C SER A 171 14.31 -11.27 7.70
N ALA A 172 13.65 -11.99 6.78
CA ALA A 172 13.81 -11.78 5.36
C ALA A 172 13.31 -10.38 4.93
N ALA A 173 12.14 -9.96 5.44
CA ALA A 173 11.58 -8.64 5.18
C ALA A 173 12.46 -7.52 5.74
N LEU A 174 12.97 -7.68 6.96
CA LEU A 174 13.93 -6.76 7.57
C LEU A 174 15.19 -6.60 6.73
N ALA A 175 15.79 -7.71 6.28
CA ALA A 175 17.00 -7.68 5.48
C ALA A 175 16.74 -7.06 4.10
N ALA A 176 15.61 -7.40 3.48
CA ALA A 176 15.21 -6.83 2.20
C ALA A 176 14.97 -5.31 2.32
N ALA A 177 14.27 -4.85 3.36
CA ALA A 177 14.03 -3.43 3.62
C ALA A 177 15.34 -2.66 3.86
N ASN A 178 16.32 -3.27 4.52
CA ASN A 178 17.65 -2.68 4.67
C ASN A 178 18.36 -2.46 3.32
N ASN A 179 18.25 -3.41 2.38
CA ASN A 179 18.75 -3.24 1.01
C ASN A 179 17.94 -2.16 0.25
N TYR A 180 16.64 -2.04 0.52
CA TYR A 180 15.84 -0.91 0.02
C TYR A 180 16.03 0.40 0.80
N GLY A 181 17.13 0.53 1.56
CA GLY A 181 17.54 1.79 2.19
C GLY A 181 16.94 2.09 3.56
N VAL A 182 16.08 1.24 4.13
CA VAL A 182 15.46 1.48 5.45
C VAL A 182 16.43 1.19 6.60
N SER A 183 16.44 2.02 7.64
CA SER A 183 17.21 1.78 8.87
C SER A 183 16.49 0.89 9.86
N ASN A 184 17.27 0.10 10.60
CA ASN A 184 16.78 -0.38 11.88
C ASN A 184 16.52 0.83 12.79
N SER A 185 15.39 0.81 13.49
CA SER A 185 14.98 1.90 14.37
C SER A 185 14.03 1.38 15.43
N THR A 186 14.17 1.90 16.64
CA THR A 186 13.24 1.70 17.75
C THR A 186 12.37 2.94 17.98
N ALA A 187 12.49 3.96 17.11
CA ALA A 187 11.67 5.16 17.19
C ALA A 187 10.20 4.81 16.89
N VAL A 188 9.32 5.37 17.71
CA VAL A 188 7.86 5.23 17.61
C VAL A 188 7.28 6.62 17.59
N ARG A 189 6.43 6.90 16.60
CA ARG A 189 5.73 8.19 16.46
C ARG A 189 4.40 8.17 17.21
N PRO A 190 3.81 9.35 17.50
CA PRO A 190 2.52 9.42 18.17
C PRO A 190 1.43 8.67 17.38
N GLY A 191 0.73 7.76 18.07
CA GLY A 191 -0.33 6.96 17.49
C GLY A 191 0.10 5.63 16.87
N GLU A 192 1.41 5.37 16.80
CA GLU A 192 1.92 4.03 16.47
C GLU A 192 1.90 3.09 17.67
N ASP A 193 1.92 1.80 17.40
CA ASP A 193 2.09 0.79 18.43
C ASP A 193 3.56 0.65 18.87
N SER A 194 3.81 -0.23 19.83
CA SER A 194 5.13 -0.35 20.46
C SER A 194 6.18 -0.84 19.46
N ALA A 195 7.44 -0.38 19.59
CA ALA A 195 8.55 -0.79 18.73
C ALA A 195 8.73 -2.32 18.59
N SER A 196 8.29 -3.13 19.54
CA SER A 196 8.31 -4.61 19.43
C SER A 196 7.42 -5.16 18.30
N ARG A 197 6.51 -4.35 17.78
CA ARG A 197 5.63 -4.64 16.63
C ARG A 197 6.24 -4.25 15.30
N HIS A 198 7.33 -3.48 15.33
CA HIS A 198 7.98 -2.98 14.12
C HIS A 198 9.04 -3.95 13.60
N ILE A 199 9.00 -4.25 12.29
CA ILE A 199 9.97 -5.14 11.60
C ILE A 199 11.39 -4.61 11.78
N MET A 200 11.58 -3.30 11.62
CA MET A 200 12.88 -2.65 11.68
C MET A 200 13.42 -2.47 13.11
N SER A 201 12.62 -2.80 14.12
CA SER A 201 13.08 -2.82 15.51
C SER A 201 13.88 -4.10 15.75
N THR A 202 15.04 -3.93 16.39
CA THR A 202 15.99 -4.99 16.76
C THR A 202 16.64 -4.63 18.10
N GLY A 203 17.47 -5.49 18.66
CA GLY A 203 18.12 -5.21 19.93
C GLY A 203 17.22 -5.54 21.12
N GLY A 204 17.58 -5.02 22.29
CA GLY A 204 16.80 -5.17 23.52
C GLY A 204 15.36 -4.63 23.48
N ALA A 205 14.96 -3.96 22.39
CA ALA A 205 13.59 -3.51 22.15
C ALA A 205 12.63 -4.62 21.68
N VAL A 206 13.14 -5.80 21.29
CA VAL A 206 12.33 -6.91 20.76
C VAL A 206 12.65 -8.20 21.51
N THR A 207 11.65 -8.78 22.16
CA THR A 207 11.81 -10.05 22.88
C THR A 207 11.76 -11.25 21.92
N PRO A 208 12.24 -12.43 22.35
CA PRO A 208 12.01 -13.69 21.63
C PRO A 208 10.56 -13.93 21.18
N GLU A 209 9.59 -13.64 22.05
CA GLU A 209 8.18 -13.87 21.76
C GLU A 209 7.68 -12.87 20.71
N ASP A 210 8.10 -11.61 20.76
CA ASP A 210 7.72 -10.58 19.78
C ASP A 210 8.17 -10.94 18.35
N ARG A 211 9.27 -11.69 18.20
CA ARG A 211 9.80 -12.10 16.90
C ARG A 211 8.98 -13.19 16.22
N VAL A 212 8.28 -14.03 17.00
CA VAL A 212 7.68 -15.26 16.48
C VAL A 212 6.18 -15.34 16.75
N GLY A 213 5.70 -14.76 17.84
CA GLY A 213 4.33 -14.88 18.33
C GLY A 213 3.31 -14.18 17.45
N TYR A 214 3.73 -13.17 16.68
CA TYR A 214 2.86 -12.42 15.77
C TYR A 214 3.65 -11.86 14.58
N ARG A 215 2.92 -11.46 13.52
CA ARG A 215 3.49 -10.74 12.40
C ARG A 215 3.78 -9.30 12.82
N ARG A 216 5.00 -8.84 12.55
CA ARG A 216 5.44 -7.44 12.72
C ARG A 216 5.19 -6.67 11.42
N HIS A 217 5.13 -5.34 11.47
CA HIS A 217 4.92 -4.47 10.29
C HIS A 217 5.96 -3.36 10.24
N PHE A 218 6.02 -2.61 9.14
CA PHE A 218 6.86 -1.41 9.09
C PHE A 218 6.24 -0.30 9.96
N SER A 219 7.08 0.43 10.70
CA SER A 219 6.64 1.69 11.31
C SER A 219 6.30 2.71 10.22
N ASP A 220 5.53 3.73 10.53
CA ASP A 220 5.20 4.91 9.74
C ASP A 220 6.43 5.50 9.09
N THR A 221 7.50 5.72 9.86
CA THR A 221 8.76 6.26 9.32
C THR A 221 9.40 5.28 8.33
N SER A 222 9.45 3.99 8.68
CA SER A 222 10.02 2.95 7.82
C SER A 222 9.21 2.77 6.53
N PHE A 223 7.89 2.82 6.64
CA PHE A 223 6.93 2.73 5.55
C PHE A 223 7.10 3.92 4.61
N SER A 224 7.16 5.14 5.14
CA SER A 224 7.34 6.35 4.34
C SER A 224 8.66 6.36 3.57
N VAL A 225 9.77 5.95 4.20
CA VAL A 225 11.07 5.82 3.54
C VAL A 225 11.04 4.72 2.48
N LEU A 226 10.47 3.56 2.79
CA LEU A 226 10.36 2.45 1.83
C LEU A 226 9.50 2.85 0.63
N ALA A 227 8.37 3.53 0.86
CA ALA A 227 7.50 4.06 -0.20
C ALA A 227 8.25 5.07 -1.07
N SER A 228 9.10 5.90 -0.47
CA SER A 228 9.98 6.80 -1.22
C SER A 228 10.97 6.02 -2.08
N ASN A 229 11.61 4.99 -1.53
CA ASN A 229 12.71 4.26 -2.15
C ASN A 229 12.30 3.26 -3.24
N VAL A 230 11.17 2.57 -3.07
CA VAL A 230 10.68 1.59 -4.06
C VAL A 230 9.37 1.98 -4.73
N GLY A 231 8.62 2.94 -4.19
CA GLY A 231 7.29 3.32 -4.68
C GLY A 231 6.17 2.48 -4.07
N LEU A 232 4.93 2.93 -4.24
CA LEU A 232 3.70 2.20 -3.88
C LEU A 232 3.10 1.48 -5.08
N SER A 233 2.27 0.46 -4.83
CA SER A 233 1.65 -0.39 -5.86
C SER A 233 0.44 0.24 -6.56
N PHE A 234 -0.01 1.41 -6.11
CA PHE A 234 -1.08 2.19 -6.73
C PHE A 234 -0.65 3.64 -6.90
N LYS A 235 -1.41 4.40 -7.69
CA LYS A 235 -1.28 5.88 -7.75
C LYS A 235 -2.50 6.56 -7.16
N THR A 236 -3.68 6.03 -7.47
CA THR A 236 -4.94 6.53 -6.94
C THR A 236 -5.84 5.40 -6.46
N MET A 237 -6.55 5.68 -5.38
CA MET A 237 -7.55 4.82 -4.76
C MET A 237 -8.81 5.64 -4.53
N TRP A 238 -9.95 5.08 -4.91
CA TRP A 238 -11.21 5.79 -4.91
C TRP A 238 -12.30 4.95 -4.31
N ASN A 239 -13.07 5.56 -3.42
CA ASN A 239 -14.32 5.02 -2.91
C ASN A 239 -15.41 6.08 -2.99
N TRP A 240 -16.65 5.65 -3.13
CA TRP A 240 -17.81 6.52 -3.23
C TRP A 240 -19.00 5.98 -2.45
N ASP A 241 -19.62 6.85 -1.66
CA ASP A 241 -20.98 6.65 -1.15
C ASP A 241 -21.97 7.27 -2.12
N LEU A 242 -22.78 6.41 -2.73
CA LEU A 242 -23.72 6.77 -3.77
C LEU A 242 -25.15 6.44 -3.33
N VAL A 243 -26.10 6.95 -4.09
CA VAL A 243 -27.52 6.64 -3.96
C VAL A 243 -28.08 6.34 -5.34
N ASN A 244 -29.02 5.39 -5.44
CA ASN A 244 -29.79 5.21 -6.66
C ASN A 244 -30.94 6.24 -6.68
N PRO A 245 -30.87 7.31 -7.48
CA PRO A 245 -31.90 8.35 -7.49
C PRO A 245 -33.18 7.94 -8.23
N ASN A 246 -33.24 6.76 -8.85
CA ASN A 246 -34.38 6.29 -9.63
C ASN A 246 -35.39 5.56 -8.75
N ALA A 247 -36.63 5.42 -9.21
CA ALA A 247 -37.59 4.50 -8.59
C ALA A 247 -37.27 3.03 -8.94
N GLN A 248 -36.69 2.83 -10.13
CA GLN A 248 -36.28 1.54 -10.67
C GLN A 248 -35.04 0.99 -9.95
N THR A 249 -34.98 -0.33 -9.83
CA THR A 249 -33.79 -1.04 -9.36
C THR A 249 -32.67 -0.96 -10.40
N ALA A 250 -31.49 -0.55 -9.95
CA ALA A 250 -30.26 -0.64 -10.74
C ALA A 250 -29.63 -2.02 -10.58
N HIS A 251 -29.17 -2.57 -11.70
CA HIS A 251 -28.50 -3.86 -11.82
C HIS A 251 -27.04 -3.75 -12.26
N ALA A 252 -26.61 -2.58 -12.69
CA ALA A 252 -25.21 -2.28 -12.96
C ALA A 252 -24.94 -0.77 -12.84
N LEU A 253 -23.66 -0.45 -12.65
CA LEU A 253 -23.13 0.89 -12.63
C LEU A 253 -21.97 1.00 -13.63
N GLU A 254 -21.91 2.13 -14.32
CA GLU A 254 -20.86 2.45 -15.28
C GLU A 254 -20.29 3.84 -15.00
N MET A 255 -18.97 3.95 -14.97
CA MET A 255 -18.25 5.23 -14.91
C MET A 255 -17.46 5.43 -16.19
N THR A 256 -17.55 6.64 -16.75
CA THR A 256 -16.59 7.09 -17.76
C THR A 256 -15.40 7.73 -17.06
N VAL A 257 -14.21 7.22 -17.32
CA VAL A 257 -12.95 7.74 -16.76
C VAL A 257 -12.03 8.20 -17.87
N LEU A 258 -11.26 9.25 -17.60
CA LEU A 258 -10.24 9.78 -18.49
C LEU A 258 -8.88 9.35 -17.97
N TYR A 259 -8.11 8.70 -18.83
CA TYR A 259 -6.81 8.14 -18.48
C TYR A 259 -5.74 8.64 -19.45
N PRO A 260 -4.53 9.04 -19.00
CA PRO A 260 -3.53 9.66 -19.87
C PRO A 260 -2.76 8.67 -20.75
N SER A 261 -3.24 7.43 -20.90
CA SER A 261 -2.61 6.39 -21.72
C SER A 261 -3.62 5.71 -22.64
N ALA A 262 -3.14 5.32 -23.82
CA ALA A 262 -3.87 4.48 -24.78
C ALA A 262 -3.98 3.01 -24.34
N THR A 263 -3.23 2.62 -23.30
CA THR A 263 -3.39 1.34 -22.60
C THR A 263 -4.40 1.51 -21.46
N PRO A 264 -5.38 0.60 -21.30
CA PRO A 264 -6.36 0.68 -20.22
C PRO A 264 -5.70 0.69 -18.85
N PRO A 265 -6.20 1.48 -17.88
CA PRO A 265 -5.76 1.35 -16.50
C PRO A 265 -6.11 -0.03 -15.96
N VAL A 266 -5.19 -0.62 -15.19
CA VAL A 266 -5.42 -1.88 -14.47
C VAL A 266 -6.07 -1.59 -13.13
N ILE A 267 -7.07 -2.40 -12.75
CA ILE A 267 -7.64 -2.36 -11.41
C ILE A 267 -6.84 -3.30 -10.50
N GLY A 268 -6.27 -2.74 -9.43
CA GLY A 268 -5.53 -3.50 -8.44
C GLY A 268 -6.44 -4.09 -7.36
N TRP A 269 -7.19 -3.22 -6.69
CA TRP A 269 -8.09 -3.55 -5.58
C TRP A 269 -9.48 -2.98 -5.84
N TYR A 270 -10.49 -3.58 -5.25
CA TYR A 270 -11.85 -3.07 -5.29
C TYR A 270 -12.63 -3.41 -4.02
N TYR A 271 -13.67 -2.62 -3.74
CA TYR A 271 -14.58 -2.85 -2.61
C TYR A 271 -15.58 -3.96 -2.94
N GLY A 272 -15.88 -4.82 -1.97
CA GLY A 272 -16.82 -5.94 -2.09
C GLY A 272 -16.15 -7.31 -2.19
N GLN A 273 -14.91 -7.43 -1.71
CA GLN A 273 -14.13 -8.67 -1.72
C GLN A 273 -14.33 -9.53 -0.45
N SER A 274 -14.74 -8.90 0.65
CA SER A 274 -14.91 -9.58 1.94
C SER A 274 -16.34 -9.43 2.49
N PRO A 275 -16.78 -10.30 3.43
CA PRO A 275 -18.06 -10.16 4.12
C PRO A 275 -18.22 -8.86 4.91
N ALA A 276 -17.11 -8.21 5.29
CA ALA A 276 -17.14 -6.90 5.95
C ALA A 276 -17.46 -5.75 4.97
N GLU A 277 -17.24 -5.97 3.67
CA GLU A 277 -17.51 -5.00 2.59
C GLU A 277 -18.92 -5.21 1.99
N CYS A 278 -19.92 -5.34 2.86
CA CYS A 278 -21.29 -5.68 2.50
C CYS A 278 -22.15 -4.49 2.02
N HIS A 279 -21.57 -3.30 1.86
CA HIS A 279 -22.26 -2.10 1.39
C HIS A 279 -22.27 -1.91 -0.14
N SER A 280 -21.65 -2.82 -0.90
CA SER A 280 -21.66 -2.76 -2.37
C SER A 280 -22.60 -3.81 -2.98
N PRO A 281 -23.58 -3.41 -3.82
CA PRO A 281 -24.44 -4.33 -4.57
C PRO A 281 -23.67 -5.21 -5.55
N TRP A 282 -22.56 -4.69 -6.07
CA TRP A 282 -21.76 -5.32 -7.11
C TRP A 282 -20.30 -5.49 -6.67
N LYS A 283 -19.57 -6.35 -7.33
CA LYS A 283 -18.14 -6.57 -7.11
C LYS A 283 -17.42 -6.67 -8.45
N THR A 284 -16.10 -6.77 -8.41
CA THR A 284 -15.25 -7.09 -9.57
C THR A 284 -15.48 -6.12 -10.75
N PRO A 285 -15.08 -4.85 -10.61
CA PRO A 285 -15.15 -3.92 -11.72
C PRO A 285 -14.29 -4.35 -12.90
N THR A 286 -14.76 -4.03 -14.10
CA THR A 286 -14.04 -4.28 -15.36
C THR A 286 -13.76 -2.97 -16.09
N VAL A 287 -12.59 -2.85 -16.70
CA VAL A 287 -12.23 -1.72 -17.56
C VAL A 287 -12.32 -2.12 -19.03
N THR A 288 -13.02 -1.32 -19.82
CA THR A 288 -13.13 -1.49 -21.28
C THR A 288 -12.83 -0.19 -22.01
N GLY A 289 -12.24 -0.27 -23.20
CA GLY A 289 -11.97 0.88 -24.04
C GLY A 289 -10.58 0.84 -24.69
N PRO A 290 -10.13 1.96 -25.29
CA PRO A 290 -10.77 3.27 -25.28
C PRO A 290 -12.17 3.28 -25.93
N THR A 291 -13.13 4.04 -25.39
CA THR A 291 -14.53 4.11 -25.89
C THR A 291 -14.75 5.22 -26.92
N GLY A 292 -13.70 5.97 -27.26
CA GLY A 292 -13.73 7.09 -28.20
C GLY A 292 -12.32 7.61 -28.49
N PRO A 293 -12.20 8.66 -29.32
CA PRO A 293 -10.91 9.29 -29.61
C PRO A 293 -10.30 9.91 -28.35
N ALA A 294 -8.98 10.07 -28.37
CA ALA A 294 -8.29 10.86 -27.37
C ALA A 294 -8.83 12.30 -27.38
N GLN A 295 -9.01 12.88 -26.20
CA GLN A 295 -9.53 14.23 -26.02
C GLN A 295 -8.57 15.06 -25.18
N ALA A 296 -8.44 16.34 -25.52
CA ALA A 296 -7.75 17.30 -24.66
C ALA A 296 -8.59 17.55 -23.41
N PHE A 297 -7.98 17.46 -22.23
CA PHE A 297 -8.59 17.79 -20.97
C PHE A 297 -7.55 18.41 -20.04
N HIS A 298 -7.77 19.66 -19.63
CA HIS A 298 -6.77 20.44 -18.89
C HIS A 298 -5.42 20.46 -19.64
N ASP A 299 -4.31 20.20 -18.95
CA ASP A 299 -2.94 20.29 -19.50
C ASP A 299 -2.49 19.02 -20.25
N GLY A 300 -3.41 18.12 -20.64
CA GLY A 300 -3.04 16.83 -21.20
C GLY A 300 -4.04 16.23 -22.19
N ILE A 301 -3.59 15.15 -22.83
CA ILE A 301 -4.40 14.31 -23.71
C ILE A 301 -4.83 13.08 -22.92
N TYR A 302 -6.11 12.76 -22.96
CA TYR A 302 -6.68 11.63 -22.24
C TYR A 302 -7.52 10.75 -23.16
N TYR A 303 -7.49 9.46 -22.86
CA TYR A 303 -8.27 8.42 -23.51
C TYR A 303 -9.47 8.08 -22.62
N PRO A 304 -10.70 8.09 -23.15
CA PRO A 304 -11.88 7.73 -22.38
C PRO A 304 -11.98 6.19 -22.25
N TYR A 305 -12.15 5.71 -21.03
CA TYR A 305 -12.43 4.31 -20.71
C TYR A 305 -13.74 4.21 -19.93
N THR A 306 -14.33 3.03 -19.98
CA THR A 306 -15.49 2.66 -19.17
C THR A 306 -15.05 1.72 -18.07
N VAL A 307 -15.39 2.05 -16.82
CA VAL A 307 -15.29 1.16 -15.67
C VAL A 307 -16.69 0.71 -15.29
N ARG A 308 -16.94 -0.59 -15.25
CA ARG A 308 -18.28 -1.16 -15.06
C ARG A 308 -18.31 -2.12 -13.87
N TRP A 309 -19.35 -1.98 -13.05
CA TRP A 309 -19.71 -2.91 -11.97
C TRP A 309 -21.06 -3.54 -12.28
N ASP A 310 -21.08 -4.84 -12.57
CA ASP A 310 -22.30 -5.59 -12.87
C ASP A 310 -22.30 -7.01 -12.31
N THR A 311 -21.17 -7.48 -11.74
CA THR A 311 -21.11 -8.78 -11.08
C THR A 311 -21.79 -8.70 -9.70
N PRO A 312 -22.82 -9.52 -9.40
CA PRO A 312 -23.51 -9.48 -8.11
C PRO A 312 -22.57 -9.74 -6.92
N ASN A 313 -22.62 -8.90 -5.90
CA ASN A 313 -21.94 -9.14 -4.63
C ASN A 313 -22.85 -9.96 -3.69
N PRO A 314 -22.49 -11.20 -3.33
CA PRO A 314 -23.31 -12.04 -2.46
C PRO A 314 -23.45 -11.49 -1.02
N TYR A 315 -22.55 -10.59 -0.59
CA TYR A 315 -22.59 -9.99 0.73
C TYR A 315 -23.56 -8.80 0.83
N TRP A 316 -24.01 -8.23 -0.29
CA TRP A 316 -24.98 -7.14 -0.30
C TRP A 316 -26.33 -7.58 0.28
N GLY A 317 -26.88 -6.77 1.20
CA GLY A 317 -28.14 -7.11 1.87
C GLY A 317 -28.04 -8.27 2.87
N ASN A 318 -26.85 -8.84 3.03
CA ASN A 318 -26.53 -9.98 3.89
C ASN A 318 -25.37 -9.64 4.84
N GLY A 319 -25.09 -10.52 5.81
CA GLY A 319 -23.92 -10.36 6.69
C GLY A 319 -24.07 -9.26 7.76
N PRO A 320 -22.97 -8.65 8.24
CA PRO A 320 -23.00 -7.66 9.33
C PRO A 320 -23.68 -6.33 8.94
N CYS A 321 -23.92 -6.09 7.64
CA CYS A 321 -24.63 -4.91 7.14
C CYS A 321 -26.17 -5.13 7.07
N THR A 322 -26.76 -5.83 8.03
CA THR A 322 -28.22 -6.05 8.07
C THR A 322 -28.97 -4.72 7.97
N GLY A 323 -29.80 -4.56 6.94
CA GLY A 323 -30.54 -3.31 6.68
C GLY A 323 -30.25 -2.66 5.31
N ALA A 324 -29.22 -3.11 4.59
CA ALA A 324 -29.03 -2.75 3.18
C ALA A 324 -30.20 -3.28 2.32
N THR A 325 -30.66 -2.48 1.37
CA THR A 325 -31.92 -2.74 0.64
C THR A 325 -31.67 -3.38 -0.72
N GLY A 326 -31.98 -4.67 -0.85
CA GLY A 326 -32.03 -5.38 -2.14
C GLY A 326 -31.39 -6.76 -2.12
N ALA A 327 -31.59 -7.51 -3.21
CA ALA A 327 -30.89 -8.76 -3.45
C ALA A 327 -29.47 -8.50 -4.02
N PRO A 328 -28.52 -9.46 -3.91
CA PRO A 328 -27.22 -9.35 -4.57
C PRO A 328 -27.31 -8.86 -6.02
N GLY A 329 -26.50 -7.86 -6.38
CA GLY A 329 -26.51 -7.23 -7.69
C GLY A 329 -27.65 -6.23 -7.93
N GLN A 330 -28.42 -5.86 -6.90
CA GLN A 330 -29.58 -4.99 -7.02
C GLN A 330 -29.54 -3.82 -6.02
N ALA A 331 -29.35 -2.61 -6.53
CA ALA A 331 -29.56 -1.38 -5.76
C ALA A 331 -30.99 -0.87 -6.03
N ILE A 332 -31.91 -1.09 -5.10
CA ILE A 332 -33.29 -0.63 -5.27
C ILE A 332 -33.38 0.90 -5.31
N GLY A 333 -34.51 1.44 -5.77
CA GLY A 333 -34.72 2.88 -5.81
C GLY A 333 -34.57 3.56 -4.45
N GLY A 334 -33.74 4.60 -4.37
CA GLY A 334 -33.40 5.32 -3.14
C GLY A 334 -32.41 4.61 -2.22
N ALA A 335 -31.87 3.45 -2.61
CA ALA A 335 -30.86 2.74 -1.82
C ALA A 335 -29.53 3.51 -1.81
N TYR A 336 -28.92 3.63 -0.63
CA TYR A 336 -27.53 4.05 -0.49
C TYR A 336 -26.61 2.86 -0.63
N TYR A 337 -25.53 3.02 -1.35
CA TYR A 337 -24.55 1.96 -1.57
C TYR A 337 -23.14 2.52 -1.71
N HIS A 338 -22.17 1.66 -1.50
CA HIS A 338 -20.76 1.98 -1.54
C HIS A 338 -20.07 1.23 -2.67
N ILE A 339 -19.13 1.85 -3.38
CA ILE A 339 -18.25 1.17 -4.34
C ILE A 339 -16.85 1.76 -4.26
N GLY A 340 -15.86 1.00 -4.71
CA GLY A 340 -14.48 1.44 -4.68
C GLY A 340 -13.55 0.64 -5.57
N ALA A 341 -12.48 1.28 -6.04
CA ALA A 341 -11.42 0.67 -6.82
C ALA A 341 -10.09 1.44 -6.75
N THR A 342 -8.98 0.75 -6.99
CA THR A 342 -7.68 1.37 -7.31
C THR A 342 -7.34 1.24 -8.78
N PHE A 343 -6.49 2.16 -9.25
CA PHE A 343 -5.97 2.14 -10.61
C PHE A 343 -4.43 2.16 -10.57
N THR A 344 -3.84 1.13 -11.17
CA THR A 344 -2.43 0.74 -11.00
C THR A 344 -1.74 0.61 -12.37
N ASP A 345 -1.48 1.71 -13.09
CA ASP A 345 -0.66 1.59 -14.32
C ASP A 345 0.05 2.88 -14.77
N ILE A 346 0.83 3.49 -13.88
CA ILE A 346 1.75 4.56 -14.30
C ILE A 346 3.14 4.23 -13.77
N ASP A 347 4.09 4.15 -14.70
CA ASP A 347 5.53 4.11 -14.45
C ASP A 347 5.88 5.01 -13.25
N PRO A 348 6.52 4.48 -12.19
CA PRO A 348 6.90 5.27 -11.02
C PRO A 348 7.79 6.49 -11.38
N ASN A 349 8.42 6.49 -12.55
CA ASN A 349 9.32 7.54 -13.02
C ASN A 349 8.63 8.66 -13.82
N THR A 350 7.34 8.58 -14.14
CA THR A 350 6.70 9.66 -14.90
C THR A 350 6.27 10.79 -13.96
N THR A 351 6.99 11.90 -14.06
CA THR A 351 6.65 13.23 -13.55
C THR A 351 5.39 13.83 -14.23
N VAL A 352 4.66 13.03 -15.01
CA VAL A 352 3.84 13.51 -16.12
C VAL A 352 2.44 12.89 -16.05
N ILE A 353 1.51 13.72 -15.58
CA ILE A 353 0.06 13.69 -15.81
C ILE A 353 -0.80 12.93 -14.78
N ASN A 354 -1.98 13.52 -14.54
CA ASN A 354 -3.03 13.06 -13.64
C ASN A 354 -3.41 11.60 -13.90
N ALA A 355 -3.45 10.80 -12.84
CA ALA A 355 -3.61 9.37 -13.00
C ALA A 355 -4.98 8.97 -13.56
N LEU A 356 -6.08 9.61 -13.13
CA LEU A 356 -7.43 9.28 -13.59
C LEU A 356 -8.39 10.41 -13.24
N VAL A 357 -9.31 10.77 -14.15
CA VAL A 357 -10.40 11.73 -13.90
C VAL A 357 -11.75 11.09 -14.18
N VAL A 358 -12.67 11.12 -13.21
CA VAL A 358 -14.05 10.62 -13.41
C VAL A 358 -14.88 11.68 -14.13
N LYS A 359 -15.46 11.33 -15.27
CA LYS A 359 -16.23 12.25 -16.13
C LYS A 359 -17.75 12.10 -15.99
N ASP A 360 -18.25 10.87 -15.95
CA ASP A 360 -19.70 10.60 -15.90
C ASP A 360 -19.97 9.30 -15.15
N ILE A 361 -21.18 9.15 -14.63
CA ILE A 361 -21.66 7.95 -13.95
C ILE A 361 -23.07 7.63 -14.42
N ARG A 362 -23.35 6.35 -14.64
CA ARG A 362 -24.62 5.85 -15.17
C ARG A 362 -25.06 4.61 -14.42
N LEU A 363 -26.38 4.43 -14.32
CA LEU A 363 -27.01 3.26 -13.75
C LEU A 363 -27.84 2.55 -14.82
N TYR A 364 -27.85 1.23 -14.78
CA TYR A 364 -28.56 0.40 -15.75
C TYR A 364 -29.57 -0.51 -15.05
N GLY A 365 -30.74 -0.71 -15.67
CA GLY A 365 -31.77 -1.63 -15.21
C GLY A 365 -31.51 -3.09 -15.59
N ALA A 366 -32.47 -3.96 -15.30
CA ALA A 366 -32.34 -5.42 -15.46
C ALA A 366 -32.05 -5.88 -16.91
N THR A 367 -32.56 -5.15 -17.90
CA THR A 367 -32.34 -5.44 -19.32
C THR A 367 -31.16 -4.65 -19.90
N ASN A 368 -30.26 -4.17 -19.04
CA ASN A 368 -29.14 -3.29 -19.39
C ASN A 368 -29.58 -1.99 -20.10
N ASN A 369 -30.79 -1.52 -19.79
CA ASN A 369 -31.29 -0.23 -20.25
C ASN A 369 -30.78 0.88 -19.32
N LEU A 370 -30.38 2.01 -19.89
CA LEU A 370 -29.94 3.18 -19.11
C LEU A 370 -31.12 3.71 -18.26
N LEU A 371 -30.87 3.95 -16.97
CA LEU A 371 -31.83 4.62 -16.09
C LEU A 371 -31.76 6.14 -16.27
N SER A 372 -32.88 6.82 -16.07
CA SER A 372 -33.03 8.25 -16.40
C SER A 372 -32.25 9.18 -15.48
N LEU A 373 -32.06 8.81 -14.22
CA LEU A 373 -31.34 9.61 -13.23
C LEU A 373 -30.02 8.91 -12.86
N LYS A 374 -29.00 9.71 -12.53
CA LYS A 374 -27.65 9.25 -12.18
C LYS A 374 -27.18 9.82 -10.84
N PRO A 375 -26.26 9.14 -10.11
CA PRO A 375 -25.57 9.77 -8.98
C PRO A 375 -24.80 11.03 -9.39
N ARG A 376 -24.39 11.86 -8.43
CA ARG A 376 -23.64 13.11 -8.70
C ARG A 376 -22.20 12.98 -8.27
N LEU A 377 -21.26 13.42 -9.10
CA LEU A 377 -19.83 13.34 -8.82
C LEU A 377 -19.14 14.58 -9.37
N HIS A 378 -18.24 15.16 -8.58
CA HIS A 378 -17.18 15.99 -9.14
C HIS A 378 -16.07 15.10 -9.71
N GLY A 379 -15.45 15.56 -10.80
CA GLY A 379 -14.17 15.05 -11.23
C GLY A 379 -13.06 15.55 -10.30
N LEU A 380 -12.04 14.74 -10.08
CA LEU A 380 -10.86 15.06 -9.27
C LEU A 380 -9.62 14.57 -10.04
N ASP A 381 -8.52 15.29 -9.93
CA ASP A 381 -7.24 14.88 -10.51
C ASP A 381 -6.26 14.31 -9.47
N ALA A 382 -5.06 13.91 -9.92
CA ALA A 382 -3.99 13.41 -9.05
C ALA A 382 -2.96 14.49 -8.66
N GLY A 383 -3.33 15.75 -8.89
CA GLY A 383 -2.57 16.94 -8.59
C GLY A 383 -1.47 17.31 -9.57
N THR A 384 -1.19 18.61 -9.64
CA THR A 384 -0.16 19.20 -10.49
C THR A 384 0.61 20.26 -9.72
N PHE A 385 1.86 20.49 -10.14
CA PHE A 385 2.62 21.64 -9.67
C PHE A 385 2.26 22.86 -10.52
N ASP A 386 1.97 23.97 -9.86
CA ASP A 386 1.93 25.26 -10.54
C ASP A 386 3.36 25.78 -10.80
N PRO A 387 3.53 26.79 -11.68
CA PRO A 387 4.83 27.40 -11.96
C PRO A 387 5.51 28.06 -10.74
N PHE A 388 4.79 28.26 -9.63
CA PHE A 388 5.28 28.88 -8.41
C PHE A 388 5.63 27.85 -7.32
N GLY A 389 5.59 26.55 -7.64
CA GLY A 389 5.96 25.47 -6.73
C GLY A 389 4.88 25.06 -5.74
N SER A 390 3.60 25.41 -5.95
CA SER A 390 2.50 24.83 -5.18
C SER A 390 1.96 23.59 -5.86
N PHE A 391 1.84 22.50 -5.10
CA PHE A 391 1.13 21.30 -5.51
C PHE A 391 -0.37 21.48 -5.23
N ARG A 392 -1.20 21.29 -6.25
CA ARG A 392 -2.64 21.56 -6.21
C ARG A 392 -3.41 20.34 -6.67
N LEU A 393 -4.52 20.02 -6.00
CA LEU A 393 -5.53 19.09 -6.51
C LEU A 393 -6.63 19.89 -7.19
N SER A 394 -7.04 19.49 -8.39
CA SER A 394 -8.13 20.16 -9.11
C SER A 394 -9.44 19.37 -8.97
N VAL A 395 -10.51 20.11 -8.68
CA VAL A 395 -11.89 19.60 -8.65
C VAL A 395 -12.65 20.19 -9.84
N PHE A 396 -13.42 19.36 -10.55
CA PHE A 396 -14.15 19.75 -11.76
C PHE A 396 -15.63 19.45 -11.60
N ASN A 397 -16.49 20.44 -11.90
CA ASN A 397 -17.90 20.16 -12.11
C ASN A 397 -18.13 19.74 -13.57
N LEU A 398 -18.15 18.43 -13.79
CA LEU A 398 -18.46 17.81 -15.09
C LEU A 398 -19.94 17.41 -15.21
N ALA A 399 -20.76 17.73 -14.20
CA ALA A 399 -22.19 17.48 -14.24
C ALA A 399 -22.89 18.48 -15.17
N GLU A 400 -24.13 18.16 -15.56
CA GLU A 400 -24.99 19.00 -16.39
C GLU A 400 -25.69 20.12 -15.58
N THR A 401 -25.42 20.19 -14.28
CA THR A 401 -26.06 21.08 -13.32
C THR A 401 -25.02 21.72 -12.40
N ALA A 402 -25.38 22.84 -11.77
CA ALA A 402 -24.55 23.46 -10.75
C ALA A 402 -24.56 22.63 -9.45
N THR A 403 -23.39 22.46 -8.85
CA THR A 403 -23.17 21.66 -7.64
C THR A 403 -22.48 22.48 -6.55
N LEU A 404 -22.54 21.98 -5.32
CA LEU A 404 -21.75 22.46 -4.21
C LEU A 404 -20.71 21.39 -3.86
N LEU A 405 -19.48 21.83 -3.63
CA LEU A 405 -18.43 21.04 -3.00
C LEU A 405 -18.38 21.43 -1.52
N ARG A 406 -18.51 20.45 -0.63
CA ARG A 406 -18.52 20.68 0.83
C ARG A 406 -17.53 19.77 1.54
N ASN A 407 -17.13 20.21 2.73
CA ASN A 407 -16.35 19.43 3.69
C ASN A 407 -15.12 18.76 3.06
N VAL A 408 -14.37 19.51 2.26
CA VAL A 408 -13.13 19.00 1.67
C VAL A 408 -12.09 18.92 2.78
N GLU A 409 -11.86 17.72 3.26
CA GLU A 409 -10.88 17.41 4.27
C GLU A 409 -9.69 16.72 3.63
N LEU A 410 -8.48 17.16 3.98
CA LEU A 410 -7.24 16.56 3.56
C LEU A 410 -6.47 16.06 4.78
N ARG A 411 -5.99 14.83 4.69
CA ARG A 411 -5.12 14.18 5.65
C ARG A 411 -3.83 13.80 4.94
N GLU A 412 -2.69 14.19 5.50
CA GLU A 412 -1.36 13.77 5.07
C GLU A 412 -0.98 12.54 5.89
N LEU A 413 -0.66 11.43 5.23
CA LEU A 413 -0.61 10.13 5.88
C LEU A 413 0.77 9.45 5.76
N PRO A 414 1.23 8.76 6.82
CA PRO A 414 2.44 7.94 6.80
C PRO A 414 2.31 6.70 5.92
N ARG A 415 1.10 6.15 5.86
CA ARG A 415 0.78 4.86 5.24
C ARG A 415 -0.49 4.97 4.41
N VAL A 416 -0.80 3.89 3.73
CA VAL A 416 -1.99 3.75 2.91
C VAL A 416 -3.18 3.42 3.81
N VAL A 417 -4.27 4.19 3.73
CA VAL A 417 -5.54 3.74 4.33
C VAL A 417 -6.11 2.60 3.50
N GLY A 418 -6.49 1.51 4.15
CA GLY A 418 -7.12 0.36 3.53
C GLY A 418 -8.41 0.76 2.79
N LEU A 419 -8.61 0.20 1.60
CA LEU A 419 -9.77 0.51 0.76
C LEU A 419 -11.10 0.22 1.48
N ASN A 420 -11.13 -0.80 2.34
CA ASN A 420 -12.29 -1.14 3.18
C ASN A 420 -12.58 -0.12 4.29
N GLU A 421 -11.60 0.70 4.68
CA GLU A 421 -11.73 1.73 5.71
C GLU A 421 -12.08 3.12 5.13
N MET A 422 -12.01 3.29 3.80
CA MET A 422 -12.45 4.50 3.09
C MET A 422 -13.98 4.56 2.94
N VAL A 423 -14.69 4.57 4.07
CA VAL A 423 -16.15 4.56 4.20
C VAL A 423 -16.62 5.51 5.31
N VAL A 424 -17.92 5.79 5.39
CA VAL A 424 -18.46 6.59 6.51
C VAL A 424 -18.16 5.90 7.83
N GLY A 425 -17.49 6.61 8.75
CA GLY A 425 -17.14 6.07 10.06
C GLY A 425 -16.01 5.04 10.05
N GLY A 426 -15.37 4.81 8.90
CA GLY A 426 -14.16 4.01 8.81
C GLY A 426 -12.99 4.64 9.56
N ARG A 427 -12.00 3.82 9.92
CA ARG A 427 -10.85 4.23 10.73
C ARG A 427 -9.67 4.59 9.84
N ILE A 428 -8.72 5.36 10.35
CA ILE A 428 -7.43 5.52 9.66
C ILE A 428 -6.59 4.30 9.99
N ALA A 429 -6.77 3.24 9.21
CA ALA A 429 -6.08 1.97 9.36
C ALA A 429 -5.61 1.43 8.01
N ASP A 430 -4.54 0.65 8.03
CA ASP A 430 -3.96 0.02 6.84
C ASP A 430 -4.81 -1.16 6.32
N ALA A 431 -4.37 -1.81 5.24
CA ALA A 431 -5.07 -2.98 4.69
C ALA A 431 -5.10 -4.20 5.66
N ASN A 432 -4.26 -4.20 6.69
CA ASN A 432 -4.22 -5.22 7.74
C ASN A 432 -5.10 -4.87 8.95
N GLY A 433 -5.72 -3.69 8.95
CA GLY A 433 -6.54 -3.17 10.04
C GLY A 433 -5.74 -2.53 11.18
N GLU A 434 -4.48 -2.22 10.94
CA GLU A 434 -3.61 -1.54 11.91
C GLU A 434 -3.84 -0.03 11.85
N GLU A 435 -4.23 0.55 12.98
CA GLU A 435 -4.52 1.97 13.07
C GLU A 435 -3.25 2.81 13.10
N PHE A 436 -3.29 3.95 12.42
CA PHE A 436 -2.22 4.94 12.43
C PHE A 436 -2.80 6.35 12.41
N GLN A 437 -1.96 7.36 12.70
CA GLN A 437 -2.40 8.75 12.75
C GLN A 437 -1.92 9.54 11.53
N PRO A 438 -2.73 10.45 10.98
CA PRO A 438 -2.26 11.42 10.00
C PRO A 438 -1.13 12.27 10.59
N TRP A 439 -0.14 12.63 9.78
CA TRP A 439 0.83 13.66 10.12
C TRP A 439 0.17 15.01 10.33
N ASN A 440 -0.82 15.29 9.49
CA ASN A 440 -1.56 16.53 9.51
C ASN A 440 -2.97 16.30 8.95
N SER A 441 -3.94 17.07 9.45
CA SER A 441 -5.33 17.06 8.98
C SER A 441 -5.84 18.49 8.89
N ARG A 442 -6.48 18.84 7.77
CA ARG A 442 -7.05 20.18 7.56
C ARG A 442 -8.28 20.17 6.67
N THR A 443 -9.21 21.09 6.95
CA THR A 443 -10.32 21.40 6.04
C THR A 443 -9.85 22.44 5.04
N LEU A 444 -9.85 22.08 3.75
CA LEU A 444 -9.43 22.95 2.65
C LEU A 444 -10.59 23.82 2.14
N VAL A 445 -11.79 23.25 2.08
CA VAL A 445 -13.00 23.93 1.59
C VAL A 445 -14.16 23.53 2.48
N ARG A 446 -14.82 24.51 3.11
CA ARG A 446 -16.06 24.26 3.85
C ARG A 446 -17.24 24.11 2.91
N GLU A 447 -17.38 25.07 2.00
CA GLU A 447 -18.37 25.08 0.94
C GLU A 447 -17.87 25.94 -0.21
N ALA A 448 -18.06 25.47 -1.44
CA ALA A 448 -17.87 26.25 -2.66
C ALA A 448 -18.92 25.84 -3.70
N LYS A 449 -19.47 26.82 -4.41
CA LYS A 449 -20.42 26.58 -5.52
C LYS A 449 -19.66 26.49 -6.83
N PHE A 450 -20.07 25.54 -7.66
CA PHE A 450 -19.53 25.29 -9.00
C PHE A 450 -20.65 25.30 -10.03
N ASP A 451 -20.58 26.24 -10.97
CA ASP A 451 -21.38 26.16 -12.18
C ASP A 451 -20.81 25.09 -13.13
N VAL A 452 -21.60 24.71 -14.15
CA VAL A 452 -21.23 23.66 -15.11
C VAL A 452 -19.91 24.01 -15.82
N GLY A 453 -18.97 23.06 -15.85
CA GLY A 453 -17.67 23.22 -16.50
C GLY A 453 -16.65 24.02 -15.69
N GLN A 454 -17.00 24.56 -14.52
CA GLN A 454 -16.03 25.22 -13.64
C GLN A 454 -15.10 24.22 -12.94
N SER A 455 -13.91 24.71 -12.59
CA SER A 455 -12.94 23.98 -11.79
C SER A 455 -12.42 24.82 -10.62
N LEU A 456 -11.93 24.14 -9.59
CA LEU A 456 -11.25 24.73 -8.45
C LEU A 456 -9.92 24.02 -8.24
N ALA A 457 -8.83 24.75 -8.34
CA ALA A 457 -7.51 24.28 -7.97
C ALA A 457 -7.28 24.53 -6.47
N ILE A 458 -7.23 23.46 -5.69
CA ILE A 458 -7.04 23.51 -4.24
C ILE A 458 -5.57 23.29 -3.93
N PRO A 459 -4.84 24.29 -3.41
CA PRO A 459 -3.45 24.11 -3.01
C PRO A 459 -3.39 23.17 -1.81
N VAL A 460 -2.65 22.07 -1.97
CA VAL A 460 -2.47 21.07 -0.91
C VAL A 460 -1.06 21.12 -0.34
N ALA A 461 -0.04 21.55 -1.07
CA ALA A 461 1.31 21.61 -0.53
C ALA A 461 2.19 22.61 -1.30
N LYS A 462 3.36 22.93 -0.74
CA LYS A 462 4.38 23.75 -1.41
C LYS A 462 5.72 23.01 -1.43
N VAL A 463 6.45 23.06 -2.54
CA VAL A 463 7.75 22.40 -2.70
C VAL A 463 8.74 22.76 -1.59
N GLY A 464 8.72 24.02 -1.11
CA GLY A 464 9.57 24.48 -0.01
C GLY A 464 9.07 24.13 1.40
N GLN A 465 7.96 23.40 1.55
CA GLN A 465 7.49 22.99 2.87
C GLN A 465 8.37 21.87 3.44
N GLN A 466 8.48 21.80 4.76
CA GLN A 466 9.22 20.73 5.42
C GLN A 466 8.54 19.37 5.17
N ARG A 467 9.36 18.35 4.90
CA ARG A 467 8.93 16.94 4.80
C ARG A 467 8.62 16.36 6.18
N HIS A 468 7.76 15.33 6.26
CA HIS A 468 7.46 14.67 7.53
C HIS A 468 8.57 13.71 7.96
N VAL A 469 9.32 13.20 6.99
CA VAL A 469 10.55 12.44 7.19
C VAL A 469 11.66 13.07 6.35
N SER A 470 12.70 13.58 7.01
CA SER A 470 13.92 14.07 6.38
C SER A 470 15.08 13.87 7.35
N GLU A 471 15.81 12.78 7.21
CA GLU A 471 16.92 12.42 8.10
C GLU A 471 18.20 12.29 7.28
N VAL A 472 19.26 12.95 7.76
CA VAL A 472 20.61 12.75 7.25
C VAL A 472 21.38 12.01 8.33
N ILE A 473 21.75 10.77 8.06
CA ILE A 473 22.50 9.90 8.96
C ILE A 473 23.97 9.97 8.55
N THR A 474 24.85 10.46 9.42
CA THR A 474 26.29 10.56 9.12
C THR A 474 27.09 9.37 9.62
N ALA A 475 28.37 9.31 9.26
CA ALA A 475 29.29 8.30 9.78
C ALA A 475 29.45 8.43 11.31
N GLU A 476 29.47 9.65 11.83
CA GLU A 476 29.54 9.92 13.27
C GLU A 476 28.27 9.46 14.00
N ASP A 477 27.10 9.66 13.41
CA ASP A 477 25.84 9.16 13.99
C ASP A 477 25.86 7.64 14.10
N CYS A 478 26.37 6.97 13.06
CA CYS A 478 26.54 5.53 13.06
C CYS A 478 27.56 5.02 14.07
N GLN A 479 28.64 5.76 14.31
CA GLN A 479 29.61 5.41 15.36
C GLN A 479 28.99 5.57 16.75
N ARG A 480 28.19 6.62 16.99
CA ARG A 480 27.49 6.84 18.26
C ARG A 480 26.48 5.74 18.57
N GLN A 481 25.71 5.28 17.59
CA GLN A 481 24.76 4.16 17.78
C GLN A 481 25.46 2.86 18.18
N ARG A 482 26.57 2.52 17.52
CA ARG A 482 27.35 1.30 17.83
C ARG A 482 27.90 1.28 19.26
N ALA A 483 28.17 2.44 19.86
CA ALA A 483 28.64 2.53 21.23
C ALA A 483 27.55 2.26 22.29
N GLY A 484 26.26 2.33 21.90
CA GLY A 484 25.11 2.15 22.80
C GLY A 484 24.46 0.76 22.81
N ASP A 485 24.65 -0.04 21.75
CA ASP A 485 23.93 -1.32 21.52
C ASP A 485 24.52 -2.55 22.25
N ALA A 486 25.34 -2.35 23.28
CA ALA A 486 26.18 -3.41 23.86
C ALA A 486 25.47 -4.51 24.68
N ILE A 487 24.14 -4.64 24.68
CA ILE A 487 23.44 -5.59 25.58
C ILE A 487 22.25 -6.30 24.91
N GLY A 488 22.37 -7.63 24.73
CA GLY A 488 21.29 -8.59 24.97
C GLY A 488 20.63 -9.29 23.77
N ASP A 489 20.79 -8.81 22.54
CA ASP A 489 20.17 -9.41 21.35
C ASP A 489 21.22 -9.75 20.30
N PRO A 490 21.16 -10.95 19.70
CA PRO A 490 21.99 -11.38 18.59
C PRO A 490 22.07 -10.44 17.34
N VAL A 491 21.38 -9.30 17.25
CA VAL A 491 21.44 -8.38 16.09
C VAL A 491 22.27 -7.12 16.41
N PRO A 492 23.56 -7.02 16.04
CA PRO A 492 24.23 -5.72 16.01
C PRO A 492 23.54 -4.88 14.95
N VAL A 493 23.03 -3.69 15.32
CA VAL A 493 22.46 -2.73 14.36
C VAL A 493 23.59 -2.20 13.49
N PRO A 494 23.70 -2.62 12.22
CA PRO A 494 24.65 -1.97 11.34
C PRO A 494 24.03 -0.62 10.97
N CYS A 495 24.67 0.47 11.35
CA CYS A 495 24.34 1.80 10.84
C CYS A 495 25.24 2.12 9.64
N THR A 496 24.62 2.61 8.55
CA THR A 496 25.28 3.12 7.33
C THR A 496 24.85 4.57 7.12
N PRO A 497 25.78 5.50 6.81
CA PRO A 497 25.42 6.87 6.47
C PRO A 497 24.51 6.93 5.25
N ARG A 498 23.47 7.77 5.29
CA ARG A 498 22.49 7.92 4.20
C ARG A 498 21.56 9.11 4.40
N VAL A 499 20.76 9.40 3.39
CA VAL A 499 19.66 10.37 3.45
C VAL A 499 18.34 9.61 3.31
N ASN A 500 17.46 9.76 4.29
CA ASN A 500 16.11 9.20 4.28
C ASN A 500 15.10 10.33 4.11
N VAL A 501 14.21 10.19 3.13
CA VAL A 501 13.10 11.12 2.92
C VAL A 501 11.82 10.36 2.61
N ASP A 502 10.69 10.91 3.03
CA ASP A 502 9.38 10.46 2.56
C ASP A 502 9.07 10.99 1.15
N LEU A 503 7.96 10.53 0.57
CA LEU A 503 7.41 11.12 -0.64
C LEU A 503 6.79 12.49 -0.35
N PHE A 504 6.78 13.36 -1.35
CA PHE A 504 6.15 14.67 -1.27
C PHE A 504 4.70 14.66 -1.78
N PRO A 505 3.76 15.38 -1.13
CA PRO A 505 3.93 16.09 0.14
C PRO A 505 3.85 15.20 1.37
N SER A 506 3.44 13.95 1.18
CA SER A 506 3.46 12.89 2.17
C SER A 506 3.43 11.54 1.44
N THR A 507 3.56 10.42 2.15
CA THR A 507 3.48 9.07 1.56
C THR A 507 2.18 8.88 0.79
N THR A 508 1.04 9.23 1.40
CA THR A 508 -0.21 9.42 0.69
C THR A 508 -0.94 10.68 1.18
N LEU A 509 -1.76 11.23 0.29
CA LEU A 509 -2.78 12.21 0.63
C LEU A 509 -4.12 11.53 0.61
N TYR A 510 -4.91 11.70 1.67
CA TYR A 510 -6.27 11.21 1.77
C TYR A 510 -7.26 12.37 1.87
N LEU A 511 -8.14 12.45 0.87
CA LEU A 511 -9.14 13.48 0.69
C LEU A 511 -10.54 12.88 0.90
N THR A 512 -11.40 13.59 1.64
CA THR A 512 -12.85 13.33 1.60
C THR A 512 -13.57 14.58 1.14
N ALA A 513 -14.60 14.44 0.31
CA ALA A 513 -15.38 15.57 -0.17
C ALA A 513 -16.84 15.17 -0.44
N ASP A 514 -17.76 16.09 -0.13
CA ASP A 514 -19.18 15.94 -0.45
C ASP A 514 -19.52 16.71 -1.72
N THR A 515 -20.10 16.02 -2.68
CA THR A 515 -20.73 16.62 -3.86
C THR A 515 -22.23 16.74 -3.60
N VAL A 516 -22.79 17.94 -3.71
CA VAL A 516 -24.22 18.17 -3.47
C VAL A 516 -24.83 18.88 -4.67
N GLU A 517 -25.88 18.30 -5.27
CA GLU A 517 -26.79 19.06 -6.14
C GLU A 517 -27.96 19.56 -5.28
N PRO A 518 -28.11 20.88 -5.06
CA PRO A 518 -29.09 21.41 -4.09
C PRO A 518 -30.55 21.14 -4.43
N ASN A 519 -30.88 21.09 -5.74
CA ASN A 519 -32.24 21.03 -6.25
C ASN A 519 -32.42 19.83 -7.20
N ALA A 520 -31.90 18.67 -6.81
CA ALA A 520 -32.00 17.46 -7.60
C ALA A 520 -33.40 16.85 -7.51
N THR A 521 -33.89 16.32 -8.63
CA THR A 521 -35.04 15.41 -8.62
C THR A 521 -34.56 13.98 -8.39
N PHE A 522 -35.09 13.31 -7.36
CA PHE A 522 -34.73 11.93 -7.02
C PHE A 522 -35.90 11.20 -6.35
N TRP A 523 -35.84 9.87 -6.35
CA TRP A 523 -36.82 9.02 -5.72
C TRP A 523 -36.60 8.94 -4.20
N ASP A 524 -37.60 9.35 -3.43
CA ASP A 524 -37.64 9.14 -1.98
C ASP A 524 -38.34 7.81 -1.68
N ALA A 525 -37.57 6.83 -1.20
CA ALA A 525 -38.09 5.49 -0.90
C ALA A 525 -39.12 5.46 0.24
N LYS A 526 -39.06 6.41 1.19
CA LYS A 526 -40.01 6.51 2.32
C LYS A 526 -41.33 7.11 1.84
N GLN A 527 -41.26 8.17 1.02
CA GLN A 527 -42.44 8.84 0.48
C GLN A 527 -43.01 8.15 -0.78
N ARG A 528 -42.25 7.25 -1.40
CA ARG A 528 -42.59 6.52 -2.64
C ARG A 528 -43.00 7.45 -3.79
N LYS A 529 -42.27 8.55 -3.95
CA LYS A 529 -42.47 9.51 -5.04
C LYS A 529 -41.16 10.21 -5.38
N TYR A 530 -41.11 10.82 -6.56
CA TYR A 530 -40.06 11.77 -6.88
C TYR A 530 -40.23 13.05 -6.08
N VAL A 531 -39.15 13.53 -5.49
CA VAL A 531 -39.06 14.78 -4.73
C VAL A 531 -37.93 15.63 -5.29
N THR A 532 -37.97 16.93 -5.01
CA THR A 532 -36.88 17.86 -5.33
C THR A 532 -36.19 18.29 -4.04
N GLY A 533 -34.87 18.19 -4.00
CA GLY A 533 -34.08 18.59 -2.84
C GLY A 533 -32.60 18.25 -2.98
N PRO A 534 -31.81 18.37 -1.89
CA PRO A 534 -30.38 18.14 -1.94
C PRO A 534 -30.07 16.65 -2.11
N LEU A 535 -29.34 16.31 -3.17
CA LEU A 535 -28.78 14.97 -3.38
C LEU A 535 -27.27 15.03 -3.19
N SER A 536 -26.76 14.19 -2.29
CA SER A 536 -25.34 14.17 -1.94
C SER A 536 -24.69 12.84 -2.28
N THR A 537 -23.45 12.94 -2.73
CA THR A 537 -22.49 11.85 -2.88
C THR A 537 -21.25 12.19 -2.09
N ARG A 538 -20.68 11.21 -1.41
CA ARG A 538 -19.39 11.37 -0.74
C ARG A 538 -18.30 10.65 -1.51
N THR A 539 -17.20 11.35 -1.77
CA THR A 539 -16.00 10.80 -2.39
C THR A 539 -14.91 10.67 -1.34
N TYR A 540 -14.27 9.50 -1.32
CA TYR A 540 -13.04 9.24 -0.60
C TYR A 540 -11.97 8.99 -1.64
N TYR A 541 -10.90 9.77 -1.58
CA TYR A 541 -9.87 9.75 -2.59
C TYR A 541 -8.50 9.72 -1.93
N GLN A 542 -7.68 8.76 -2.30
CA GLN A 542 -6.32 8.65 -1.81
C GLN A 542 -5.35 8.64 -2.99
N VAL A 543 -4.31 9.47 -2.91
CA VAL A 543 -3.29 9.60 -3.96
C VAL A 543 -1.91 9.48 -3.34
N THR A 544 -1.02 8.78 -4.04
CA THR A 544 0.37 8.61 -3.59
C THR A 544 1.17 9.89 -3.73
N GLY A 545 2.11 10.11 -2.82
CA GLY A 545 3.12 11.15 -2.98
C GLY A 545 4.04 10.92 -4.19
N ARG A 546 4.91 11.89 -4.43
CA ARG A 546 5.85 11.94 -5.55
C ARG A 546 7.26 12.22 -5.04
N ARG A 547 8.27 11.70 -5.73
CA ARG A 547 9.63 12.22 -5.57
C ARG A 547 9.69 13.62 -6.18
N LEU A 548 10.37 14.53 -5.50
CA LEU A 548 10.73 15.80 -6.11
C LEU A 548 12.03 15.55 -6.85
N ASP A 549 11.97 15.45 -8.17
CA ASP A 549 13.12 15.20 -9.04
C ASP A 549 13.06 16.23 -10.18
N GLN A 550 13.47 17.46 -9.88
CA GLN A 550 13.43 18.57 -10.84
C GLN A 550 14.48 18.42 -11.93
N ASN A 551 15.63 17.81 -11.60
CA ASN A 551 16.72 17.59 -12.55
C ASN A 551 16.53 16.35 -13.44
N LYS A 552 15.52 15.51 -13.13
CA LYS A 552 15.12 14.29 -13.85
C LYS A 552 16.19 13.21 -13.89
N ASN A 553 17.02 13.11 -12.86
CA ASN A 553 18.06 12.08 -12.76
C ASN A 553 17.53 10.76 -12.13
N GLY A 554 16.27 10.73 -11.70
CA GLY A 554 15.63 9.57 -11.05
C GLY A 554 15.81 9.52 -9.53
N ILE A 555 16.50 10.51 -8.95
CA ILE A 555 16.80 10.66 -7.53
C ILE A 555 16.03 11.88 -7.00
N ASP A 556 15.62 11.84 -5.73
CA ASP A 556 14.95 12.98 -5.13
C ASP A 556 15.97 14.13 -4.88
N ASP A 557 15.62 15.35 -5.24
CA ASP A 557 16.47 16.55 -5.15
C ASP A 557 17.00 16.77 -3.72
N PHE A 558 16.26 16.36 -2.68
CA PHE A 558 16.74 16.46 -1.30
C PHE A 558 17.90 15.48 -1.04
N ILE A 559 17.82 14.28 -1.62
CA ILE A 559 18.90 13.30 -1.55
C ILE A 559 20.11 13.85 -2.30
N ASP A 560 19.93 14.37 -3.52
CA ASP A 560 21.03 14.96 -4.31
C ASP A 560 21.76 16.08 -3.56
N ALA A 561 21.01 16.95 -2.86
CA ALA A 561 21.58 18.07 -2.14
C ALA A 561 22.38 17.67 -0.89
N HIS A 562 22.16 16.47 -0.36
CA HIS A 562 22.75 16.02 0.92
C HIS A 562 23.54 14.71 0.80
N ALA A 563 23.60 14.11 -0.39
CA ALA A 563 24.38 12.92 -0.65
C ALA A 563 25.88 13.25 -0.46
N PRO A 564 26.63 12.43 0.31
CA PRO A 564 28.08 12.61 0.39
C PRO A 564 28.70 12.47 -1.01
N ALA A 565 29.74 13.25 -1.31
CA ALA A 565 30.35 13.42 -2.64
C ALA A 565 30.80 12.13 -3.38
N ALA A 566 30.70 10.95 -2.74
CA ALA A 566 30.93 9.65 -3.35
C ALA A 566 29.71 9.07 -4.12
N GLN A 567 28.49 9.59 -3.90
CA GLN A 567 27.27 9.19 -4.63
C GLN A 567 26.97 10.10 -5.84
N ALA A 568 27.74 11.18 -6.04
CA ALA A 568 27.55 12.17 -7.09
C ALA A 568 28.36 11.89 -8.40
N LYS A 569 28.71 10.63 -8.67
CA LYS A 569 29.46 10.25 -9.89
C LYS A 569 28.91 9.02 -10.59
#